data_AF-A0A1F6BM28-F1
#
_entry.id   AF-A0A1F6BM28-F1
#
_cell.length_a   1.000
_cell.length_b   1.000
_cell.length_c   1.000
_cell.angle_alpha   90.00
_cell.angle_beta   90.00
_cell.angle_gamma   90.00
#
_symmetry.space_group_name_H-M   'P 1'
#
loop_
_entity.id
_entity.type
_entity.pdbx_description
1 polymer ?
#
loop_
_entity_poly.entity_id
_entity_poly.type
_entity_poly.pdbx_seq_one_letter_code
_entity_poly.pdbx_strand_id
1 'polypeptide(L)'
;MKIRFVDFEMDESVVAPVIYDEVPHQATNRGVVLPPEVRVEIGCFLSRFNNFLTVERPPYYRIDAYFDENSLWILELNASFVDGWGVALNLARAAGIAIDPKALVFPNQFAVRDAVYRPELELFVRELAVLGLTGRSILGPDRNDGELTYVYGRVGSKDQLCTLPYDGLRLDDKLNLGLFARQWDGELVRVPRHYVSRFEDWEEVPQETVLKFCDKGSAECERAGQSVIFGKPNGKARFLKRCYREERLIAQDFVKPARQGSSSCQLVILAIGDEPVAGYVQYSWGWRRIINDDSTHGPLRIS
;
A
#
# COMPACT_ATOMS: atom_id res chain seq x y z
N MET A 1 6.37 -5.55 23.46
CA MET A 1 7.21 -4.51 22.83
C MET A 1 6.30 -3.58 22.03
N LYS A 2 6.68 -2.33 21.74
CA LYS A 2 5.78 -1.31 21.15
C LYS A 2 6.25 -0.85 19.78
N ILE A 3 5.32 -0.55 18.87
CA ILE A 3 5.61 0.23 17.65
C ILE A 3 6.01 1.64 18.11
N ARG A 4 7.12 2.16 17.58
CA ARG A 4 7.67 3.43 18.05
C ARG A 4 8.29 4.26 16.93
N PHE A 5 8.19 5.56 17.09
CA PHE A 5 8.97 6.50 16.32
C PHE A 5 10.42 6.55 16.79
N VAL A 6 11.35 6.71 15.85
CA VAL A 6 12.80 6.76 16.09
C VAL A 6 13.44 7.77 15.13
N ASP A 7 14.47 8.48 15.58
CA ASP A 7 15.34 9.26 14.70
C ASP A 7 16.48 8.36 14.22
N PHE A 8 16.57 8.16 12.92
CA PHE A 8 17.64 7.38 12.31
C PHE A 8 18.85 8.28 12.02
N GLU A 9 20.04 7.70 12.07
CA GLU A 9 21.19 8.31 11.40
C GLU A 9 21.02 8.08 9.91
N MET A 10 20.88 9.17 9.15
CA MET A 10 20.56 9.11 7.72
C MET A 10 21.66 9.80 6.91
N ASP A 11 22.20 9.08 5.91
CA ASP A 11 23.08 9.66 4.90
C ASP A 11 22.24 10.41 3.86
N GLU A 12 22.13 11.73 4.02
CA GLU A 12 21.36 12.58 3.11
C GLU A 12 21.94 12.62 1.69
N SER A 13 23.24 12.31 1.51
CA SER A 13 23.88 12.37 0.20
C SER A 13 23.39 11.29 -0.77
N VAL A 14 22.76 10.24 -0.24
CA VAL A 14 22.24 9.13 -1.02
C VAL A 14 20.73 9.14 -1.23
N VAL A 15 20.03 10.03 -0.53
CA VAL A 15 18.59 10.19 -0.67
C VAL A 15 18.27 10.62 -2.09
N ALA A 16 17.34 9.91 -2.73
CA ALA A 16 16.93 10.22 -4.09
C ALA A 16 16.37 11.65 -4.14
N PRO A 17 16.85 12.52 -5.07
CA PRO A 17 16.41 13.91 -5.14
C PRO A 17 14.99 14.07 -5.71
N VAL A 18 14.53 13.09 -6.51
CA VAL A 18 13.23 13.05 -7.17
C VAL A 18 12.75 11.61 -7.19
N ILE A 19 11.45 11.41 -6.98
CA ILE A 19 10.81 10.08 -6.98
C ILE A 19 9.58 10.03 -7.89
N TYR A 20 8.85 11.14 -8.07
CA TYR A 20 7.70 11.23 -8.95
C TYR A 20 7.77 12.51 -9.77
N ASP A 21 7.57 12.38 -11.09
CA ASP A 21 7.66 13.47 -12.05
C ASP A 21 8.96 14.29 -11.89
N GLU A 22 8.86 15.61 -11.76
CA GLU A 22 9.99 16.51 -11.52
C GLU A 22 9.98 17.09 -10.09
N VAL A 23 9.12 16.59 -9.20
CA VAL A 23 8.93 17.15 -7.86
C VAL A 23 10.06 16.70 -6.92
N PRO A 24 10.73 17.64 -6.21
CA PRO A 24 11.76 17.29 -5.24
C PRO A 24 11.22 16.36 -4.16
N HIS A 25 11.95 15.27 -3.93
CA HIS A 25 11.64 14.31 -2.88
C HIS A 25 11.87 14.95 -1.51
N GLN A 26 10.81 15.00 -0.71
CA GLN A 26 10.89 15.43 0.68
C GLN A 26 11.16 14.23 1.57
N ALA A 27 12.33 14.17 2.19
CA ALA A 27 12.71 13.09 3.11
C ALA A 27 12.99 13.61 4.52
N THR A 28 12.85 12.75 5.51
CA THR A 28 13.20 12.99 6.92
C THR A 28 13.84 11.75 7.53
N ASN A 29 14.75 11.96 8.48
CA ASN A 29 15.34 10.86 9.25
C ASN A 29 14.41 10.33 10.35
N ARG A 30 13.28 11.01 10.61
CA ARG A 30 12.26 10.53 11.54
C ARG A 30 11.53 9.34 10.94
N GLY A 31 11.69 8.17 11.53
CA GLY A 31 11.11 6.92 11.06
C GLY A 31 10.30 6.18 12.11
N VAL A 32 9.92 4.96 11.76
CA VAL A 32 9.18 4.03 12.63
C VAL A 32 9.88 2.68 12.66
N VAL A 33 9.83 2.02 13.82
CA VAL A 33 10.28 0.64 13.99
C VAL A 33 9.08 -0.25 14.30
N LEU A 34 8.83 -1.24 13.43
CA LEU A 34 7.91 -2.33 13.73
C LEU A 34 8.68 -3.43 14.46
N PRO A 35 8.16 -3.93 15.59
CA PRO A 35 8.78 -5.02 16.33
C PRO A 35 8.60 -6.36 15.59
N PRO A 36 9.46 -7.37 15.83
CA PRO A 36 9.42 -8.64 15.09
C PRO A 36 8.08 -9.38 15.15
N GLU A 37 7.37 -9.26 16.27
CA GLU A 37 6.08 -9.92 16.45
C GLU A 37 5.02 -9.35 15.49
N VAL A 38 5.07 -8.03 15.21
CA VAL A 38 4.19 -7.41 14.21
C VAL A 38 4.54 -7.89 12.80
N ARG A 39 5.84 -8.04 12.48
CA ARG A 39 6.27 -8.60 11.18
C ARG A 39 5.72 -10.00 10.95
N VAL A 40 5.87 -10.88 11.95
CA VAL A 40 5.36 -12.26 11.91
C VAL A 40 3.84 -12.26 11.72
N GLU A 41 3.11 -11.41 12.45
CA GLU A 41 1.66 -11.36 12.34
C GLU A 41 1.18 -10.77 11.00
N ILE A 42 1.92 -9.82 10.40
CA ILE A 42 1.66 -9.38 9.02
C ILE A 42 1.78 -10.57 8.06
N GLY A 43 2.82 -11.41 8.23
CA GLY A 43 2.98 -12.59 7.38
C GLY A 43 1.86 -13.61 7.56
N CYS A 44 1.44 -13.88 8.80
CA CYS A 44 0.27 -14.71 9.06
C CYS A 44 -1.01 -14.14 8.43
N PHE A 45 -1.20 -12.81 8.53
CA PHE A 45 -2.32 -12.11 7.91
C PHE A 45 -2.33 -12.30 6.39
N LEU A 46 -1.22 -12.01 5.72
CA LEU A 46 -1.09 -12.12 4.25
C LEU A 46 -1.26 -13.57 3.79
N SER A 47 -0.65 -14.53 4.48
CA SER A 47 -0.79 -15.95 4.15
C SER A 47 -2.26 -16.41 4.22
N ARG A 48 -2.98 -16.06 5.30
CA ARG A 48 -4.41 -16.38 5.42
C ARG A 48 -5.27 -15.63 4.40
N PHE A 49 -4.95 -14.37 4.10
CA PHE A 49 -5.65 -13.57 3.09
C PHE A 49 -5.50 -14.18 1.69
N ASN A 50 -4.28 -14.56 1.32
CA ASN A 50 -3.96 -15.23 0.06
C ASN A 50 -4.71 -16.56 -0.08
N ASN A 51 -4.76 -17.34 1.00
CA ASN A 51 -5.52 -18.59 1.03
C ASN A 51 -7.04 -18.35 0.89
N PHE A 52 -7.58 -17.34 1.58
CA PHE A 52 -8.99 -16.95 1.47
C PHE A 52 -9.39 -16.56 0.05
N LEU A 53 -8.49 -15.88 -0.67
CA LEU A 53 -8.70 -15.46 -2.06
C LEU A 53 -8.21 -16.47 -3.10
N THR A 54 -7.76 -17.66 -2.67
CA THR A 54 -7.23 -18.73 -3.53
C THR A 54 -6.19 -18.19 -4.54
N VAL A 55 -5.19 -17.48 -4.04
CA VAL A 55 -4.14 -16.88 -4.88
C VAL A 55 -3.17 -17.96 -5.33
N GLU A 56 -2.92 -18.04 -6.64
CA GLU A 56 -2.16 -19.14 -7.28
C GLU A 56 -0.65 -18.85 -7.40
N ARG A 57 -0.26 -17.58 -7.34
CA ARG A 57 1.13 -17.12 -7.50
C ARG A 57 1.46 -16.09 -6.42
N PRO A 58 2.72 -15.94 -5.97
CA PRO A 58 3.08 -14.91 -5.00
C PRO A 58 2.63 -13.52 -5.47
N PRO A 59 1.68 -12.87 -4.77
CA PRO A 59 1.28 -11.50 -5.08
C PRO A 59 2.35 -10.49 -4.63
N TYR A 60 2.24 -9.26 -5.12
CA TYR A 60 2.99 -8.12 -4.61
C TYR A 60 1.99 -7.19 -3.95
N TYR A 61 2.32 -6.68 -2.77
CA TYR A 61 1.44 -5.80 -2.01
C TYR A 61 2.12 -4.51 -1.62
N ARG A 62 1.40 -3.40 -1.77
CA ARG A 62 1.62 -2.12 -1.09
C ARG A 62 0.51 -1.95 -0.06
N ILE A 63 0.85 -2.13 1.20
CA ILE A 63 -0.06 -2.11 2.35
C ILE A 63 -0.02 -0.71 2.95
N ASP A 64 -1.16 -0.03 2.93
CA ASP A 64 -1.33 1.25 3.64
C ASP A 64 -1.88 0.97 5.04
N ALA A 65 -1.16 1.41 6.06
CA ALA A 65 -1.52 1.16 7.44
C ALA A 65 -1.38 2.39 8.35
N TYR A 66 -2.31 2.52 9.29
CA TYR A 66 -2.11 3.34 10.48
C TYR A 66 -1.61 2.48 11.62
N PHE A 67 -1.17 3.12 12.70
CA PHE A 67 -0.69 2.41 13.87
C PHE A 67 -0.94 3.23 15.13
N ASP A 68 -0.88 2.55 16.26
CA ASP A 68 -0.66 3.13 17.57
C ASP A 68 0.54 2.42 18.22
N GLU A 69 0.76 2.61 19.52
CA GLU A 69 1.90 1.99 20.20
C GLU A 69 1.82 0.45 20.25
N ASN A 70 0.62 -0.13 20.12
CA ASN A 70 0.35 -1.55 20.38
C ASN A 70 -0.10 -2.30 19.12
N SER A 71 -0.76 -1.63 18.17
CA SER A 71 -1.38 -2.27 17.01
C SER A 71 -1.09 -1.53 15.71
N LEU A 72 -0.95 -2.30 14.64
CA LEU A 72 -0.98 -1.88 13.25
C LEU A 72 -2.40 -2.09 12.71
N TRP A 73 -2.93 -1.09 12.01
CA TRP A 73 -4.26 -1.10 11.40
C TRP A 73 -4.14 -1.04 9.88
N ILE A 74 -4.36 -2.16 9.20
CA ILE A 74 -4.33 -2.26 7.74
C ILE A 74 -5.57 -1.57 7.17
N LEU A 75 -5.35 -0.50 6.40
CA LEU A 75 -6.42 0.31 5.81
C LEU A 75 -6.78 -0.15 4.40
N GLU A 76 -5.77 -0.58 3.64
CA GLU A 76 -5.85 -1.00 2.24
C GLU A 76 -4.69 -1.96 1.92
N LEU A 77 -4.98 -2.97 1.10
CA LEU A 77 -3.99 -3.80 0.42
C LEU A 77 -4.04 -3.44 -1.05
N ASN A 78 -3.02 -2.74 -1.57
CA ASN A 78 -2.93 -2.46 -2.99
C ASN A 78 -2.10 -3.57 -3.65
N ALA A 79 -2.64 -4.18 -4.71
CA ALA A 79 -2.02 -5.25 -5.47
C ALA A 79 -2.07 -4.98 -6.99
N SER A 80 -2.94 -4.08 -7.44
CA SER A 80 -3.02 -3.71 -8.86
C SER A 80 -1.97 -2.69 -9.27
N PHE A 81 -1.56 -1.84 -8.32
CA PHE A 81 -0.52 -0.86 -8.49
C PHE A 81 0.36 -0.84 -7.25
N VAL A 82 1.59 -1.34 -7.39
CA VAL A 82 2.53 -1.58 -6.29
C VAL A 82 3.85 -0.85 -6.60
N ASP A 83 3.83 0.46 -6.39
CA ASP A 83 4.99 1.35 -6.44
C ASP A 83 5.57 1.59 -5.03
N GLY A 84 6.58 2.46 -4.95
CA GLY A 84 7.22 2.85 -3.68
C GLY A 84 8.40 1.95 -3.25
N TRP A 85 8.73 0.92 -4.03
CA TRP A 85 9.89 0.05 -3.77
C TRP A 85 11.22 0.81 -3.80
N GLY A 86 11.43 1.67 -4.79
CA GLY A 86 12.62 2.51 -4.88
C GLY A 86 12.73 3.45 -3.68
N VAL A 87 11.63 4.07 -3.27
CA VAL A 87 11.60 4.94 -2.08
C VAL A 87 11.97 4.14 -0.82
N ALA A 88 11.33 2.99 -0.61
CA ALA A 88 11.57 2.13 0.56
C ALA A 88 13.02 1.68 0.65
N LEU A 89 13.59 1.16 -0.44
CA LEU A 89 14.96 0.67 -0.47
C LEU A 89 15.99 1.80 -0.33
N ASN A 90 15.75 2.96 -0.97
CA ASN A 90 16.63 4.11 -0.86
C ASN A 90 16.68 4.66 0.56
N LEU A 91 15.53 4.82 1.23
CA LEU A 91 15.46 5.25 2.62
C LEU A 91 16.04 4.21 3.58
N ALA A 92 15.84 2.92 3.31
CA ALA A 92 16.47 1.85 4.08
C ALA A 92 18.00 1.94 4.00
N ARG A 93 18.56 2.11 2.79
CA ARG A 93 20.00 2.30 2.59
C ARG A 93 20.51 3.56 3.28
N ALA A 94 19.81 4.69 3.09
CA ALA A 94 20.20 5.96 3.69
C ALA A 94 20.23 5.87 5.23
N ALA A 95 19.30 5.12 5.83
CA ALA A 95 19.18 4.96 7.29
C ALA A 95 19.94 3.75 7.87
N GLY A 96 20.75 3.04 7.07
CA GLY A 96 21.48 1.85 7.50
C GLY A 96 20.59 0.66 7.90
N ILE A 97 19.37 0.58 7.38
CA ILE A 97 18.45 -0.54 7.59
C ILE A 97 18.82 -1.67 6.61
N ALA A 98 19.12 -2.84 7.14
CA ALA A 98 19.45 -4.01 6.33
C ALA A 98 18.20 -4.56 5.62
N ILE A 99 18.33 -4.83 4.33
CA ILE A 99 17.34 -5.52 3.50
C ILE A 99 17.95 -6.83 3.04
N ASP A 100 17.22 -7.94 3.16
CA ASP A 100 17.66 -9.24 2.62
C ASP A 100 17.40 -9.29 1.10
N PRO A 101 18.45 -9.33 0.25
CA PRO A 101 18.26 -9.40 -1.19
C PRO A 101 17.54 -10.67 -1.65
N LYS A 102 17.58 -11.75 -0.86
CA LYS A 102 16.90 -13.01 -1.19
C LYS A 102 15.38 -12.90 -1.13
N ALA A 103 14.85 -11.96 -0.34
CA ALA A 103 13.43 -11.68 -0.27
C ALA A 103 12.91 -10.89 -1.49
N LEU A 104 13.80 -10.23 -2.24
CA LEU A 104 13.44 -9.39 -3.40
C LEU A 104 13.35 -10.21 -4.69
N VAL A 105 12.32 -11.04 -4.79
CA VAL A 105 12.05 -11.87 -5.97
C VAL A 105 11.30 -11.07 -7.03
N PHE A 106 12.03 -10.52 -7.99
CA PHE A 106 11.49 -9.78 -9.15
C PHE A 106 12.02 -10.34 -10.47
N PRO A 107 11.29 -10.18 -11.58
CA PRO A 107 11.82 -10.47 -12.91
C PRO A 107 12.96 -9.52 -13.29
N ASN A 108 13.65 -9.83 -14.37
CA ASN A 108 14.70 -8.96 -14.91
C ASN A 108 14.14 -7.77 -15.70
N GLN A 109 12.89 -7.86 -16.15
CA GLN A 109 12.26 -6.83 -16.97
C GLN A 109 11.26 -6.01 -16.15
N PHE A 110 11.33 -4.70 -16.34
CA PHE A 110 10.44 -3.73 -15.72
C PHE A 110 9.81 -2.83 -16.77
N ALA A 111 8.60 -2.35 -16.53
CA ALA A 111 7.96 -1.35 -17.37
C ALA A 111 7.14 -0.37 -16.53
N VAL A 112 6.83 0.79 -17.10
CA VAL A 112 5.99 1.80 -16.47
C VAL A 112 4.89 2.22 -17.45
N ARG A 113 3.64 2.32 -16.96
CA ARG A 113 2.49 2.75 -17.78
C ARG A 113 2.38 4.27 -17.88
N ASP A 114 2.74 4.98 -16.82
CA ASP A 114 2.65 6.43 -16.74
C ASP A 114 4.04 7.02 -16.43
N ALA A 115 4.50 7.93 -17.28
CA ALA A 115 5.83 8.53 -17.21
C ALA A 115 6.12 9.21 -15.86
N VAL A 116 5.08 9.66 -15.14
CA VAL A 116 5.21 10.26 -13.79
C VAL A 116 5.94 9.32 -12.81
N TYR A 117 5.79 8.00 -12.96
CA TYR A 117 6.40 7.00 -12.06
C TYR A 117 7.76 6.49 -12.56
N ARG A 118 8.24 6.97 -13.72
CA ARG A 118 9.52 6.54 -14.29
C ARG A 118 10.71 6.83 -13.35
N PRO A 119 10.81 8.00 -12.68
CA PRO A 119 11.90 8.25 -11.74
C PRO A 119 11.93 7.25 -10.57
N GLU A 120 10.77 6.88 -10.03
CA GLU A 120 10.64 5.87 -8.97
C GLU A 120 11.17 4.51 -9.46
N LEU A 121 10.73 4.07 -10.64
CA LEU A 121 11.16 2.78 -11.19
C LEU A 121 12.67 2.75 -11.48
N GLU A 122 13.24 3.84 -11.99
CA GLU A 122 14.68 3.98 -12.19
C GLU A 122 15.44 3.92 -10.86
N LEU A 123 14.92 4.58 -9.82
CA LEU A 123 15.44 4.47 -8.46
C LEU A 123 15.39 3.03 -7.97
N PHE A 124 14.25 2.34 -8.14
CA PHE A 124 14.08 0.97 -7.71
C PHE A 124 15.10 0.03 -8.34
N VAL A 125 15.26 0.07 -9.67
CA VAL A 125 16.25 -0.74 -10.39
C VAL A 125 17.68 -0.44 -9.91
N ARG A 126 18.00 0.83 -9.63
CA ARG A 126 19.30 1.21 -9.07
C ARG A 126 19.52 0.62 -7.67
N GLU A 127 18.55 0.70 -6.78
CA GLU A 127 18.68 0.17 -5.42
C GLU A 127 18.75 -1.38 -5.42
N LEU A 128 18.07 -2.07 -6.35
CA LEU A 128 18.29 -3.50 -6.57
C LEU A 128 19.75 -3.79 -6.96
N ALA A 129 20.33 -3.02 -7.88
CA ALA A 129 21.72 -3.20 -8.28
C ALA A 129 22.71 -2.99 -7.12
N VAL A 130 22.44 -2.02 -6.22
CA VAL A 130 23.23 -1.81 -5.00
C VAL A 130 23.20 -3.02 -4.06
N LEU A 131 22.07 -3.73 -4.01
CA LEU A 131 21.92 -4.99 -3.27
C LEU A 131 22.53 -6.21 -3.98
N GLY A 132 23.26 -6.01 -5.08
CA GLY A 132 23.88 -7.07 -5.88
C GLY A 132 22.94 -7.73 -6.90
N LEU A 133 21.70 -7.25 -6.99
CA LEU A 133 20.70 -7.74 -7.93
C LEU A 133 20.83 -6.95 -9.25
N THR A 134 21.88 -7.25 -10.03
CA THR A 134 22.21 -6.57 -11.29
C THR A 134 21.49 -7.18 -12.52
N GLY A 135 21.64 -6.57 -13.70
CA GLY A 135 21.13 -7.12 -14.98
C GLY A 135 19.66 -6.83 -15.28
N ARG A 136 19.04 -5.88 -14.58
CA ARG A 136 17.63 -5.50 -14.76
C ARG A 136 17.49 -4.38 -15.77
N SER A 137 16.44 -4.43 -16.59
CA SER A 137 16.18 -3.47 -17.65
C SER A 137 14.78 -2.87 -17.54
N ILE A 138 14.66 -1.60 -17.90
CA ILE A 138 13.38 -0.91 -18.03
C ILE A 138 13.03 -0.86 -19.52
N LEU A 139 11.93 -1.50 -19.87
CA LEU A 139 11.38 -1.56 -21.22
C LEU A 139 10.56 -0.30 -21.53
N GLY A 140 10.42 -0.01 -22.83
CA GLY A 140 9.43 0.95 -23.31
C GLY A 140 8.00 0.41 -23.14
N PRO A 141 6.99 1.29 -23.07
CA PRO A 141 5.60 0.93 -22.73
C PRO A 141 4.95 -0.10 -23.66
N ASP A 142 5.43 -0.22 -24.90
CA ASP A 142 4.86 -1.09 -25.93
C ASP A 142 5.68 -2.37 -26.20
N ARG A 143 6.73 -2.64 -25.42
CA ARG A 143 7.53 -3.87 -25.58
C ARG A 143 7.00 -4.97 -24.68
N ASN A 144 6.43 -6.00 -25.31
CA ASN A 144 6.19 -7.30 -24.70
C ASN A 144 6.86 -8.36 -25.57
N ASP A 145 7.99 -8.87 -25.13
CA ASP A 145 8.73 -9.96 -25.78
C ASP A 145 8.28 -11.35 -25.30
N GLY A 146 7.24 -11.41 -24.45
CA GLY A 146 6.75 -12.63 -23.83
C GLY A 146 7.50 -13.02 -22.55
N GLU A 147 8.50 -12.26 -22.12
CA GLU A 147 9.14 -12.46 -20.82
C GLU A 147 8.33 -11.84 -19.68
N LEU A 148 8.51 -12.37 -18.48
CA LEU A 148 7.83 -11.89 -17.29
C LEU A 148 8.31 -10.47 -16.96
N THR A 149 7.40 -9.51 -16.90
CA THR A 149 7.70 -8.10 -16.67
C THR A 149 6.99 -7.59 -15.42
N TYR A 150 7.71 -6.87 -14.54
CA TYR A 150 7.12 -6.14 -13.42
C TYR A 150 6.69 -4.74 -13.87
N VAL A 151 5.40 -4.44 -13.78
CA VAL A 151 4.82 -3.23 -14.34
C VAL A 151 4.41 -2.28 -13.22
N TYR A 152 4.95 -1.07 -13.30
CA TYR A 152 4.48 0.08 -12.55
C TYR A 152 3.26 0.69 -13.23
N GLY A 153 2.13 0.58 -12.55
CA GLY A 153 0.84 1.07 -13.00
C GLY A 153 -0.22 0.01 -12.81
N ARG A 154 -1.48 0.42 -12.99
CA ARG A 154 -2.61 -0.46 -12.73
C ARG A 154 -2.65 -1.63 -13.71
N VAL A 155 -2.34 -2.84 -13.23
CA VAL A 155 -2.32 -4.09 -14.01
C VAL A 155 -3.01 -5.23 -13.24
N GLY A 156 -3.13 -6.39 -13.88
CA GLY A 156 -3.43 -7.62 -13.15
C GLY A 156 -4.80 -8.22 -13.44
N SER A 157 -5.09 -8.47 -14.73
CA SER A 157 -5.99 -9.57 -15.06
C SER A 157 -5.24 -10.90 -14.92
N LYS A 158 -5.91 -11.96 -14.45
CA LYS A 158 -5.33 -13.32 -14.39
C LYS A 158 -4.80 -13.81 -15.73
N ASP A 159 -5.36 -13.33 -16.83
CA ASP A 159 -4.99 -13.75 -18.19
C ASP A 159 -3.67 -13.12 -18.68
N GLN A 160 -3.12 -12.14 -17.95
CA GLN A 160 -1.86 -11.48 -18.28
C GLN A 160 -0.67 -12.28 -17.72
N LEU A 161 -0.41 -13.46 -18.28
CA LEU A 161 0.53 -14.44 -17.72
C LEU A 161 1.97 -13.96 -17.55
N CYS A 162 2.40 -13.00 -18.38
CA CYS A 162 3.75 -12.41 -18.39
C CYS A 162 3.83 -11.04 -17.71
N THR A 163 2.82 -10.66 -16.92
CA THR A 163 2.77 -9.37 -16.23
C THR A 163 2.65 -9.57 -14.72
N LEU A 164 3.48 -8.86 -13.97
CA LEU A 164 3.37 -8.70 -12.53
C LEU A 164 3.07 -7.22 -12.21
N PRO A 165 2.34 -6.92 -11.13
CA PRO A 165 1.67 -7.86 -10.22
C PRO A 165 0.57 -8.74 -10.87
N TYR A 166 0.53 -10.02 -10.49
CA TYR A 166 -0.46 -10.99 -10.98
C TYR A 166 -1.81 -10.80 -10.29
N ASP A 167 -2.91 -10.88 -11.06
CA ASP A 167 -4.29 -10.81 -10.54
C ASP A 167 -4.58 -9.55 -9.69
N GLY A 168 -3.76 -8.52 -9.89
CA GLY A 168 -3.75 -7.31 -9.10
C GLY A 168 -5.11 -6.66 -8.97
N LEU A 169 -5.91 -6.57 -10.05
CA LEU A 169 -7.24 -5.91 -10.02
C LEU A 169 -8.22 -6.59 -9.06
N ARG A 170 -8.24 -7.93 -9.03
CA ARG A 170 -9.10 -8.67 -8.11
C ARG A 170 -8.58 -8.55 -6.68
N LEU A 171 -7.27 -8.63 -6.49
CA LEU A 171 -6.64 -8.54 -5.18
C LEU A 171 -6.76 -7.13 -4.55
N ASP A 172 -6.85 -6.08 -5.37
CA ASP A 172 -7.06 -4.68 -4.99
C ASP A 172 -8.49 -4.38 -4.48
N ASP A 173 -9.44 -5.28 -4.75
CA ASP A 173 -10.84 -5.04 -4.41
C ASP A 173 -11.00 -4.95 -2.89
N LYS A 174 -11.38 -3.76 -2.42
CA LYS A 174 -11.53 -3.46 -0.99
C LYS A 174 -12.59 -4.32 -0.31
N LEU A 175 -13.54 -4.85 -1.08
CA LEU A 175 -14.51 -5.81 -0.56
C LEU A 175 -13.82 -7.05 -0.01
N ASN A 176 -12.75 -7.54 -0.66
CA ASN A 176 -12.02 -8.73 -0.21
C ASN A 176 -11.40 -8.54 1.17
N LEU A 177 -10.78 -7.38 1.42
CA LEU A 177 -10.26 -7.04 2.75
C LEU A 177 -11.39 -7.00 3.78
N GLY A 178 -12.54 -6.41 3.43
CA GLY A 178 -13.70 -6.34 4.32
C GLY A 178 -14.32 -7.70 4.65
N LEU A 179 -14.40 -8.60 3.67
CA LEU A 179 -14.88 -9.97 3.88
C LEU A 179 -13.89 -10.76 4.74
N PHE A 180 -12.59 -10.68 4.45
CA PHE A 180 -11.55 -11.35 5.21
C PHE A 180 -11.45 -10.85 6.65
N ALA A 181 -11.64 -9.54 6.89
CA ALA A 181 -11.57 -8.94 8.21
C ALA A 181 -12.52 -9.60 9.23
N ARG A 182 -13.63 -10.20 8.78
CA ARG A 182 -14.62 -10.85 9.65
C ARG A 182 -14.16 -12.19 10.23
N GLN A 183 -13.16 -12.81 9.63
CA GLN A 183 -12.56 -14.08 10.09
C GLN A 183 -11.13 -13.89 10.63
N TRP A 184 -10.63 -12.65 10.61
CA TRP A 184 -9.31 -12.32 11.12
C TRP A 184 -9.37 -11.97 12.61
N ASP A 185 -8.57 -12.67 13.41
CA ASP A 185 -8.54 -12.60 14.87
C ASP A 185 -7.21 -12.09 15.43
N GLY A 186 -6.43 -11.36 14.62
CA GLY A 186 -5.15 -10.79 15.02
C GLY A 186 -5.26 -9.70 16.09
N GLU A 187 -4.23 -9.63 16.95
CA GLU A 187 -4.15 -8.69 18.07
C GLU A 187 -3.20 -7.52 17.76
N LEU A 188 -2.05 -7.78 17.13
CA LEU A 188 -1.07 -6.75 16.77
C LEU A 188 -1.33 -6.20 15.38
N VAL A 189 -1.84 -7.02 14.46
CA VAL A 189 -2.24 -6.60 13.11
C VAL A 189 -3.75 -6.68 13.04
N ARG A 190 -4.39 -5.54 12.81
CA ARG A 190 -5.83 -5.39 12.88
C ARG A 190 -6.34 -4.81 11.57
N VAL A 191 -7.59 -5.14 11.25
CA VAL A 191 -8.33 -4.51 10.15
C VAL A 191 -9.50 -3.77 10.77
N PRO A 192 -9.74 -2.49 10.42
CA PRO A 192 -10.91 -1.77 10.89
C PRO A 192 -12.18 -2.51 10.46
N ARG A 193 -13.27 -2.39 11.21
CA ARG A 193 -14.53 -3.04 10.81
C ARG A 193 -14.96 -2.51 9.45
N HIS A 194 -15.32 -3.44 8.57
CA HIS A 194 -15.95 -3.13 7.29
C HIS A 194 -17.43 -3.48 7.37
N TYR A 195 -18.28 -2.55 6.96
CA TYR A 195 -19.70 -2.78 6.75
C TYR A 195 -19.91 -3.06 5.27
N VAL A 196 -20.63 -4.15 4.98
CA VAL A 196 -20.89 -4.61 3.62
C VAL A 196 -22.38 -4.93 3.51
N SER A 197 -23.02 -4.56 2.40
CA SER A 197 -24.48 -4.62 2.28
C SER A 197 -25.08 -6.01 2.46
N ARG A 198 -24.33 -7.09 2.22
CA ARG A 198 -24.81 -8.45 2.47
C ARG A 198 -24.94 -8.81 3.96
N PHE A 199 -24.36 -8.00 4.86
CA PHE A 199 -24.35 -8.25 6.30
C PHE A 199 -25.01 -7.13 7.10
N GLU A 200 -24.89 -5.89 6.64
CA GLU A 200 -25.43 -4.72 7.31
C GLU A 200 -26.18 -3.82 6.32
N ASP A 201 -27.36 -3.34 6.70
CA ASP A 201 -28.10 -2.38 5.89
C ASP A 201 -27.46 -0.99 5.97
N TRP A 202 -27.65 -0.16 4.95
CA TRP A 202 -27.09 1.21 4.91
C TRP A 202 -27.46 2.05 6.14
N GLU A 203 -28.67 1.84 6.65
CA GLU A 203 -29.22 2.51 7.82
C GLU A 203 -28.46 2.16 9.11
N GLU A 204 -27.88 0.96 9.19
CA GLU A 204 -27.11 0.46 10.34
C GLU A 204 -25.65 0.93 10.33
N VAL A 205 -25.13 1.31 9.17
CA VAL A 205 -23.77 1.86 9.03
C VAL A 205 -23.65 3.16 9.85
N PRO A 206 -22.69 3.30 10.78
CA PRO A 206 -22.51 4.52 11.55
C PRO A 206 -22.20 5.75 10.69
N GLN A 207 -22.44 6.95 11.23
CA GLN A 207 -22.07 8.18 10.52
C GLN A 207 -20.56 8.37 10.45
N GLU A 208 -19.82 7.90 11.45
CA GLU A 208 -18.37 8.07 11.58
C GLU A 208 -17.57 6.99 10.85
N THR A 209 -17.98 6.67 9.62
CA THR A 209 -17.27 5.72 8.75
C THR A 209 -16.62 6.43 7.57
N VAL A 210 -15.61 5.79 6.99
CA VAL A 210 -15.03 6.15 5.70
C VAL A 210 -15.69 5.30 4.62
N LEU A 211 -16.31 5.92 3.63
CA LEU A 211 -16.83 5.21 2.47
C LEU A 211 -15.72 5.10 1.42
N LYS A 212 -15.50 3.90 0.87
CA LYS A 212 -14.49 3.66 -0.15
C LYS A 212 -15.09 2.89 -1.32
N PHE A 213 -14.88 3.36 -2.54
CA PHE A 213 -15.24 2.59 -3.72
C PHE A 213 -14.30 1.40 -3.86
N CYS A 214 -14.87 0.22 -4.16
CA CYS A 214 -14.12 -1.03 -4.28
C CYS A 214 -13.02 -0.91 -5.35
N ASP A 215 -13.34 -0.25 -6.46
CA ASP A 215 -12.44 0.03 -7.58
C ASP A 215 -12.25 1.55 -7.76
N LYS A 216 -10.99 2.02 -7.62
CA LYS A 216 -10.59 3.44 -7.76
C LYS A 216 -10.76 4.02 -9.18
N GLY A 217 -10.84 3.18 -10.21
CA GLY A 217 -11.04 3.55 -11.61
C GLY A 217 -12.40 3.14 -12.17
N SER A 218 -13.36 2.82 -11.29
CA SER A 218 -14.74 2.56 -11.69
C SER A 218 -15.45 3.85 -12.14
N ALA A 219 -16.43 3.71 -13.03
CA ALA A 219 -17.28 4.82 -13.46
C ALA A 219 -18.02 5.48 -12.28
N GLU A 220 -18.29 4.73 -11.21
CA GLU A 220 -18.87 5.26 -9.97
C GLU A 220 -17.92 6.21 -9.25
N CYS A 221 -16.63 5.84 -9.15
CA CYS A 221 -15.60 6.68 -8.57
C CYS A 221 -15.41 7.97 -9.38
N GLU A 222 -15.32 7.85 -10.71
CA GLU A 222 -15.24 9.00 -11.62
C GLU A 222 -16.44 9.93 -11.46
N ARG A 223 -17.65 9.37 -11.41
CA ARG A 223 -18.89 10.14 -11.19
C ARG A 223 -18.92 10.84 -9.82
N ALA A 224 -18.34 10.22 -8.79
CA ALA A 224 -18.26 10.81 -7.46
C ALA A 224 -17.18 11.91 -7.37
N GLY A 225 -16.21 11.92 -8.29
CA GLY A 225 -15.05 12.80 -8.27
C GLY A 225 -14.05 12.52 -7.14
N GLN A 226 -14.26 11.43 -6.38
CA GLN A 226 -13.43 11.03 -5.25
C GLN A 226 -13.60 9.53 -4.97
N SER A 227 -12.49 8.87 -4.63
CA SER A 227 -12.46 7.43 -4.31
C SER A 227 -12.75 7.12 -2.84
N VAL A 228 -12.61 8.12 -1.97
CA VAL A 228 -12.76 8.03 -0.51
C VAL A 228 -13.62 9.20 -0.02
N ILE A 229 -14.62 8.91 0.81
CA ILE A 229 -15.55 9.90 1.37
C ILE A 229 -15.56 9.75 2.90
N PHE A 230 -15.23 10.82 3.62
CA PHE A 230 -15.32 10.81 5.08
C PHE A 230 -16.73 11.12 5.56
N GLY A 231 -17.23 10.23 6.42
CA GLY A 231 -18.55 10.34 6.99
C GLY A 231 -19.62 9.79 6.06
N LYS A 232 -20.53 8.99 6.63
CA LYS A 232 -21.74 8.59 5.92
C LYS A 232 -22.68 9.80 5.83
N PRO A 233 -23.10 10.23 4.63
CA PRO A 233 -23.96 11.40 4.49
C PRO A 233 -25.36 11.16 5.10
N ASN A 234 -25.89 12.20 5.74
CA ASN A 234 -27.25 12.22 6.26
C ASN A 234 -28.27 12.42 5.13
N GLY A 235 -29.36 11.65 5.13
CA GLY A 235 -30.50 11.82 4.22
C GLY A 235 -30.43 11.06 2.89
N LYS A 236 -30.90 11.70 1.80
CA LYS A 236 -31.16 11.07 0.49
C LYS A 236 -29.90 10.94 -0.38
N ALA A 237 -28.89 10.20 0.08
CA ALA A 237 -27.70 9.87 -0.72
C ALA A 237 -27.97 8.71 -1.69
N ARG A 238 -28.97 8.84 -2.59
CA ARG A 238 -29.48 7.74 -3.44
C ARG A 238 -28.37 7.01 -4.22
N PHE A 239 -27.40 7.75 -4.75
CA PHE A 239 -26.28 7.19 -5.49
C PHE A 239 -25.41 6.30 -4.61
N LEU A 240 -24.90 6.82 -3.48
CA LEU A 240 -24.04 6.06 -2.57
C LEU A 240 -24.76 4.88 -1.93
N LYS A 241 -26.04 5.04 -1.55
CA LYS A 241 -26.89 3.93 -1.07
C LYS A 241 -27.01 2.81 -2.09
N ARG A 242 -27.13 3.15 -3.38
CA ARG A 242 -27.19 2.19 -4.47
C ARG A 242 -25.84 1.50 -4.65
N CYS A 243 -24.74 2.25 -4.73
CA CYS A 243 -23.40 1.68 -4.84
C CYS A 243 -23.07 0.75 -3.66
N TYR A 244 -23.49 1.10 -2.45
CA TYR A 244 -23.32 0.25 -1.27
C TYR A 244 -24.10 -1.06 -1.42
N ARG A 245 -25.38 -0.99 -1.80
CA ARG A 245 -26.23 -2.17 -2.01
C ARG A 245 -25.74 -3.09 -3.13
N GLU A 246 -25.11 -2.50 -4.13
CA GLU A 246 -24.48 -3.22 -5.25
C GLU A 246 -23.05 -3.70 -4.91
N GLU A 247 -22.58 -3.50 -3.68
CA GLU A 247 -21.23 -3.85 -3.20
C GLU A 247 -20.09 -3.22 -4.03
N ARG A 248 -20.37 -2.10 -4.68
CA ARG A 248 -19.38 -1.24 -5.36
C ARG A 248 -18.76 -0.20 -4.42
N LEU A 249 -19.35 -0.07 -3.23
CA LEU A 249 -18.92 0.84 -2.17
C LEU A 249 -18.97 0.06 -0.85
N ILE A 250 -17.90 0.15 -0.07
CA ILE A 250 -17.85 -0.33 1.31
C ILE A 250 -17.86 0.85 2.28
N ALA A 251 -18.25 0.60 3.53
CA ALA A 251 -17.97 1.51 4.63
C ALA A 251 -16.97 0.86 5.58
N GLN A 252 -16.02 1.64 6.10
CA GLN A 252 -14.97 1.19 7.00
C GLN A 252 -14.96 2.09 8.24
N ASP A 253 -14.79 1.54 9.44
CA ASP A 253 -14.57 2.34 10.64
C ASP A 253 -13.35 3.26 10.45
N PHE A 254 -13.48 4.52 10.85
CA PHE A 254 -12.37 5.45 10.77
C PHE A 254 -11.30 5.10 11.82
N VAL A 255 -10.08 4.83 11.36
CA VAL A 255 -8.91 4.77 12.25
C VAL A 255 -8.20 6.11 12.23
N LYS A 256 -7.89 6.60 13.43
CA LYS A 256 -7.15 7.85 13.60
C LYS A 256 -5.67 7.61 13.30
N PRO A 257 -5.03 8.40 12.41
CA PRO A 257 -3.59 8.27 12.17
C PRO A 257 -2.78 8.62 13.41
N ALA A 258 -1.65 7.93 13.59
CA ALA A 258 -0.61 8.33 14.54
C ALA A 258 -0.12 9.75 14.20
N ARG A 259 0.33 10.46 15.23
CA ARG A 259 0.84 11.83 15.07
C ARG A 259 2.28 11.94 15.54
N GLN A 260 3.07 12.67 14.76
CA GLN A 260 4.37 13.17 15.15
C GLN A 260 4.30 14.70 15.07
N GLY A 261 4.15 15.35 16.24
CA GLY A 261 3.88 16.79 16.30
C GLY A 261 2.58 17.16 15.58
N SER A 262 2.67 18.06 14.59
CA SER A 262 1.52 18.50 13.80
C SER A 262 1.15 17.56 12.66
N SER A 263 2.02 16.60 12.29
CA SER A 263 1.85 15.75 11.12
C SER A 263 1.10 14.45 11.42
N SER A 264 0.21 14.05 10.52
CA SER A 264 -0.38 12.70 10.47
C SER A 264 0.61 11.73 9.82
N CYS A 265 0.63 10.48 10.29
CA CYS A 265 1.56 9.46 9.82
C CYS A 265 0.83 8.24 9.26
N GLN A 266 1.33 7.71 8.14
CA GLN A 266 0.92 6.44 7.54
C GLN A 266 2.15 5.59 7.30
N LEU A 267 2.04 4.28 7.48
CA LEU A 267 3.05 3.33 7.08
C LEU A 267 2.69 2.77 5.71
N VAL A 268 3.67 2.73 4.82
CA VAL A 268 3.61 1.98 3.57
C VAL A 268 4.52 0.78 3.75
N ILE A 269 3.94 -0.42 3.71
CA ILE A 269 4.66 -1.69 3.86
C ILE A 269 4.57 -2.45 2.54
N LEU A 270 5.71 -2.89 2.04
CA LEU A 270 5.84 -3.60 0.77
C LEU A 270 6.12 -5.06 1.04
N ALA A 271 5.32 -5.94 0.44
CA ALA A 271 5.39 -7.37 0.66
C ALA A 271 5.38 -8.14 -0.66
N ILE A 272 6.00 -9.33 -0.63
CA ILE A 272 5.99 -10.31 -1.72
C ILE A 272 5.48 -11.62 -1.14
N GLY A 273 4.37 -12.12 -1.68
CA GLY A 273 3.69 -13.27 -1.09
C GLY A 273 3.10 -12.93 0.27
N ASP A 274 3.63 -13.61 1.28
CA ASP A 274 3.34 -13.41 2.70
C ASP A 274 4.50 -12.75 3.45
N GLU A 275 5.59 -12.37 2.79
CA GLU A 275 6.74 -11.77 3.46
C GLU A 275 6.72 -10.24 3.33
N PRO A 276 6.59 -9.48 4.44
CA PRO A 276 6.85 -8.04 4.44
C PRO A 276 8.37 -7.77 4.33
N VAL A 277 8.79 -7.08 3.27
CA VAL A 277 10.20 -6.97 2.89
C VAL A 277 10.79 -5.60 3.25
N ALA A 278 10.09 -4.53 2.90
CA ALA A 278 10.56 -3.15 3.04
C ALA A 278 9.39 -2.21 3.28
N GLY A 279 9.67 -0.94 3.56
CA GLY A 279 8.63 0.08 3.62
C GLY A 279 9.17 1.44 3.98
N TYR A 280 8.25 2.38 4.17
CA TYR A 280 8.56 3.76 4.56
C TYR A 280 7.37 4.38 5.29
N VAL A 281 7.61 5.53 5.91
CA VAL A 281 6.60 6.34 6.60
C VAL A 281 6.24 7.52 5.71
N GLN A 282 4.96 7.85 5.60
CA GLN A 282 4.47 9.07 4.96
C GLN A 282 3.98 10.05 6.02
N TYR A 283 4.49 11.28 5.99
CA TYR A 283 4.11 12.37 6.87
C TYR A 283 3.37 13.45 6.10
N SER A 284 2.13 13.72 6.49
CA SER A 284 1.37 14.83 5.93
C SER A 284 1.27 15.98 6.91
N TRP A 285 1.64 17.19 6.47
CA TRP A 285 1.60 18.39 7.30
C TRP A 285 0.15 18.78 7.65
N GLY A 286 -0.06 19.05 8.94
CA GLY A 286 -1.37 19.38 9.49
C GLY A 286 -2.25 18.15 9.75
N TRP A 287 -3.47 18.39 10.21
CA TRP A 287 -4.45 17.32 10.42
C TRP A 287 -5.09 16.89 9.08
N ARG A 288 -4.32 16.23 8.21
CA ARG A 288 -4.88 15.55 7.04
C ARG A 288 -5.34 14.14 7.42
N ARG A 289 -6.52 13.78 6.93
CA ARG A 289 -7.12 12.45 7.09
C ARG A 289 -6.76 11.49 5.95
N ILE A 290 -6.27 12.01 4.82
CA ILE A 290 -5.69 11.27 3.71
C ILE A 290 -4.25 11.77 3.57
N ILE A 291 -3.31 10.85 3.42
CA ILE A 291 -1.91 11.14 3.13
C ILE A 291 -1.65 10.73 1.69
N ASN A 292 -1.18 11.66 0.87
CA ASN A 292 -0.96 11.50 -0.57
C ASN A 292 0.54 11.56 -0.91
N ASP A 293 0.86 11.43 -2.18
CA ASP A 293 2.23 11.38 -2.72
C ASP A 293 3.03 12.70 -2.54
N ASP A 294 2.37 13.81 -2.17
CA ASP A 294 3.00 15.09 -1.79
C ASP A 294 3.57 15.12 -0.36
N SER A 295 3.61 13.96 0.31
CA SER A 295 4.06 13.82 1.69
C SER A 295 5.59 13.82 1.85
N THR A 296 6.04 14.08 3.08
CA THR A 296 7.44 13.85 3.46
C THR A 296 7.64 12.38 3.82
N HIS A 297 8.69 11.73 3.34
CA HIS A 297 8.97 10.31 3.57
C HIS A 297 10.04 10.08 4.63
N GLY A 298 9.85 9.08 5.49
CA GLY A 298 10.85 8.66 6.47
C GLY A 298 11.08 7.15 6.48
N PRO A 299 12.17 6.67 7.10
CA PRO A 299 12.53 5.27 7.09
C PRO A 299 11.57 4.40 7.93
N LEU A 300 11.32 3.17 7.48
CA LEU A 300 10.59 2.16 8.25
C LEU A 300 11.48 0.93 8.44
N ARG A 301 11.78 0.57 9.68
CA ARG A 301 12.46 -0.69 9.99
C ARG A 301 11.45 -1.76 10.39
N ILE A 302 11.34 -2.79 9.57
CA ILE A 302 10.56 -4.00 9.85
C ILE A 302 11.53 -5.02 10.46
N SER A 303 11.44 -5.22 11.78
CA SER A 303 12.41 -6.05 12.53
C SER A 303 12.10 -7.53 12.42
#